data_AF-A0A2U2N8R1-F1
#
_entry.id   AF-A0A2U2N8R1-F1
#
_cell.length_a   1.000
_cell.length_b   1.000
_cell.length_c   1.000
_cell.angle_alpha   90.00
_cell.angle_beta   90.00
_cell.angle_gamma   90.00
#
_symmetry.space_group_name_H-M   'P 1'
#
loop_
_entity.id
_entity.type
_entity.pdbx_description
1 polymer ?
#
loop_
_entity_poly.entity_id
_entity_poly.type
_entity_poly.pdbx_seq_one_letter_code
_entity_poly.pdbx_strand_id
1 'polypeptide(L)'
;MAVSAPPPGPRRRLADAAAVSELVRAFYARLLDDPLMAPVFVDVAGVDLSHHLPRIEAFWRRMLFREPGYRRHMIAHHERVQDLQPLTRAHFQRWQAHFLFTLDERFHGPEAERAARLARRIAAHMAHWLLEERPRRLAAAGAEAVGPSLDAAPGPDSSRIRARSRESVSYPGWPVRSR
;
A
#
# COMPACT_ATOMS: atom_id res chain seq x y z
N MET A 1 -23.81 -23.89 2.58
CA MET A 1 -23.58 -24.24 1.16
C MET A 1 -22.48 -23.35 0.63
N ALA A 2 -21.30 -23.92 0.35
CA ALA A 2 -20.21 -23.18 -0.25
C ALA A 2 -20.54 -22.96 -1.74
N VAL A 3 -20.72 -21.71 -2.14
CA VAL A 3 -20.81 -21.37 -3.57
C VAL A 3 -19.40 -21.52 -4.12
N SER A 4 -19.14 -22.63 -4.82
CA SER A 4 -17.93 -22.81 -5.60
C SER A 4 -17.86 -21.68 -6.62
N ALA A 5 -16.77 -20.90 -6.60
CA ALA A 5 -16.56 -19.87 -7.59
C ALA A 5 -16.57 -20.51 -8.99
N PRO A 6 -17.20 -19.89 -10.00
CA PRO A 6 -17.19 -20.43 -11.36
C PRO A 6 -15.74 -20.67 -11.80
N PRO A 7 -15.47 -21.71 -12.62
CA PRO A 7 -14.12 -21.99 -13.10
C PRO A 7 -13.56 -20.72 -13.76
N PRO A 8 -12.28 -20.37 -13.49
CA PRO A 8 -11.71 -19.17 -14.06
C PRO A 8 -11.80 -19.27 -15.59
N GLY A 9 -12.39 -18.24 -16.20
CA GLY A 9 -12.40 -18.09 -17.65
C GLY A 9 -10.98 -18.05 -18.22
N PRO A 10 -10.81 -18.13 -19.55
CA PRO A 10 -9.48 -18.10 -20.15
C PRO A 10 -8.71 -16.85 -19.71
N ARG A 11 -7.44 -17.03 -19.30
CA ARG A 11 -6.55 -15.92 -18.90
C ARG A 11 -6.39 -14.95 -20.06
N ARG A 12 -6.57 -13.66 -19.79
CA ARG A 12 -6.40 -12.58 -20.78
C ARG A 12 -4.93 -12.18 -20.89
N ARG A 13 -4.46 -11.70 -22.04
CA ARG A 13 -3.08 -11.16 -22.14
C ARG A 13 -3.01 -9.79 -21.47
N LEU A 14 -2.01 -9.54 -20.63
CA LEU A 14 -1.75 -8.20 -20.11
C LEU A 14 -1.03 -7.38 -21.19
N ALA A 15 -1.78 -6.65 -22.02
CA ALA A 15 -1.21 -6.01 -23.22
C ALA A 15 -1.60 -4.54 -23.42
N ASP A 16 -2.59 -4.04 -22.66
CA ASP A 16 -3.16 -2.71 -22.88
C ASP A 16 -3.67 -2.07 -21.59
N ALA A 17 -4.13 -0.82 -21.68
CA ALA A 17 -4.65 -0.06 -20.56
C ALA A 17 -5.91 -0.69 -19.93
N ALA A 18 -6.77 -1.32 -20.72
CA ALA A 18 -7.96 -2.00 -20.20
C ALA A 18 -7.57 -3.21 -19.35
N ALA A 19 -6.55 -3.97 -19.75
CA ALA A 19 -6.01 -5.09 -18.98
C ALA A 19 -5.40 -4.63 -17.66
N VAL A 20 -4.73 -3.48 -17.65
CA VAL A 20 -4.24 -2.88 -16.40
C VAL A 20 -5.37 -2.44 -15.49
N SER A 21 -6.44 -1.82 -16.02
CA SER A 21 -7.60 -1.43 -15.20
C SER A 21 -8.27 -2.65 -14.58
N GLU A 22 -8.47 -3.72 -15.34
CA GLU A 22 -9.02 -4.98 -14.83
C GLU A 22 -8.13 -5.60 -13.75
N LEU A 23 -6.81 -5.65 -13.98
CA LEU A 23 -5.85 -6.15 -12.98
C LEU A 23 -5.91 -5.35 -11.68
N VAL A 24 -5.88 -4.02 -11.77
CA VAL A 24 -5.90 -3.14 -10.60
C VAL A 24 -7.22 -3.26 -9.84
N ARG A 25 -8.36 -3.29 -10.52
CA ARG A 25 -9.68 -3.46 -9.88
C ARG A 25 -9.80 -4.81 -9.19
N ALA A 26 -9.43 -5.90 -9.86
CA ALA A 26 -9.49 -7.24 -9.28
C ALA A 26 -8.54 -7.37 -8.08
N PHE A 27 -7.35 -6.76 -8.16
CA PHE A 27 -6.39 -6.75 -7.07
C PHE A 27 -6.91 -6.00 -5.84
N TYR A 28 -7.48 -4.80 -6.04
CA TYR A 28 -8.02 -4.01 -4.93
C TYR A 28 -9.25 -4.63 -4.29
N ALA A 29 -10.13 -5.28 -5.07
CA ALA A 29 -11.22 -6.05 -4.50
C ALA A 29 -10.71 -7.08 -3.47
N ARG A 30 -9.65 -7.82 -3.82
CA ARG A 30 -9.05 -8.80 -2.90
C ARG A 30 -8.37 -8.18 -1.69
N LEU A 31 -7.72 -7.03 -1.85
CA LEU A 31 -7.12 -6.31 -0.72
C LEU A 31 -8.17 -5.82 0.27
N LEU A 32 -9.31 -5.35 -0.23
CA LEU A 32 -10.38 -4.81 0.60
C LEU A 32 -11.25 -5.89 1.25
N ASP A 33 -11.24 -7.12 0.70
CA ASP A 33 -11.84 -8.29 1.33
C ASP A 33 -10.91 -8.95 2.37
N ASP A 34 -9.65 -8.53 2.46
CA ASP A 34 -8.68 -9.12 3.36
C ASP A 34 -8.64 -8.42 4.73
N PRO A 35 -8.91 -9.12 5.86
CA PRO A 35 -8.99 -8.49 7.17
C PRO A 35 -7.70 -7.83 7.67
N LEU A 36 -6.53 -8.26 7.19
CA LEU A 36 -5.25 -7.63 7.53
C LEU A 36 -5.00 -6.38 6.68
N MET A 37 -5.44 -6.38 5.42
CA MET A 37 -5.15 -5.29 4.48
C MET A 37 -6.21 -4.20 4.47
N ALA A 38 -7.49 -4.55 4.57
CA ALA A 38 -8.60 -3.61 4.47
C ALA A 38 -8.47 -2.42 5.44
N PRO A 39 -8.16 -2.61 6.74
CA PRO A 39 -8.01 -1.48 7.68
C PRO A 39 -6.90 -0.50 7.28
N VAL A 40 -5.82 -0.98 6.67
CA VAL A 40 -4.71 -0.11 6.21
C VAL A 40 -5.21 0.86 5.14
N PHE A 41 -6.03 0.40 4.20
CA PHE A 41 -6.52 1.25 3.11
C PHE A 41 -7.72 2.11 3.51
N VAL A 42 -8.65 1.56 4.28
CA VAL A 42 -9.91 2.23 4.65
C VAL A 42 -9.74 3.12 5.87
N ASP A 43 -9.19 2.59 6.96
CA ASP A 43 -9.20 3.28 8.26
C ASP A 43 -7.95 4.12 8.49
N VAL A 44 -6.78 3.64 8.06
CA VAL A 44 -5.50 4.32 8.31
C VAL A 44 -5.19 5.31 7.20
N ALA A 45 -5.18 4.84 5.94
CA ALA A 45 -4.84 5.67 4.80
C ALA A 45 -6.03 6.51 4.31
N GLY A 46 -7.27 6.18 4.70
CA GLY A 46 -8.48 6.93 4.33
C GLY A 46 -8.65 7.04 2.81
N VAL A 47 -8.35 5.97 2.07
CA VAL A 47 -8.23 6.04 0.62
C VAL A 47 -9.59 6.12 -0.05
N ASP A 48 -9.85 7.22 -0.75
CA ASP A 48 -10.93 7.29 -1.73
C ASP A 48 -10.55 6.47 -2.98
N LEU A 49 -11.22 5.34 -3.16
CA LEU A 49 -10.97 4.40 -4.25
C LEU A 49 -11.23 5.04 -5.63
N SER A 50 -12.19 5.95 -5.75
CA SER A 50 -12.52 6.62 -7.02
C SER A 50 -11.35 7.45 -7.54
N HIS A 51 -10.58 8.06 -6.63
CA HIS A 51 -9.37 8.81 -6.95
C HIS A 51 -8.10 7.96 -6.94
N HIS A 52 -8.09 6.87 -6.17
CA HIS A 52 -6.90 6.06 -5.99
C HIS A 52 -6.66 5.09 -7.14
N LEU A 53 -7.69 4.34 -7.58
CA LEU A 53 -7.53 3.34 -8.63
C LEU A 53 -6.95 3.92 -9.94
N PRO A 54 -7.41 5.08 -10.46
CA PRO A 54 -6.81 5.67 -11.66
C PRO A 54 -5.32 6.00 -11.52
N ARG A 55 -4.87 6.35 -10.30
CA ARG A 55 -3.46 6.64 -10.02
C ARG A 55 -2.61 5.37 -10.03
N ILE A 56 -3.13 4.28 -9.49
CA ILE A 56 -2.46 2.98 -9.48
C ILE A 56 -2.44 2.37 -10.89
N GLU A 57 -3.51 2.54 -11.66
CA GLU A 57 -3.52 2.20 -13.08
C GLU A 57 -2.45 2.97 -13.86
N ALA A 58 -2.33 4.29 -13.65
CA ALA A 58 -1.29 5.10 -14.27
C ALA A 58 0.13 4.66 -13.85
N PHE A 59 0.31 4.27 -12.58
CA PHE A 59 1.57 3.70 -12.10
C PHE A 59 1.94 2.43 -12.87
N TRP A 60 1.04 1.46 -12.97
CA TRP A 60 1.32 0.21 -13.67
C TRP A 60 1.52 0.39 -15.17
N ARG A 61 0.75 1.26 -15.82
CA ARG A 61 0.96 1.59 -17.23
C ARG A 61 2.33 2.25 -17.46
N ARG A 62 2.78 3.13 -16.58
CA ARG A 62 4.15 3.67 -16.62
C ARG A 62 5.19 2.56 -16.44
N MET A 63 5.00 1.65 -15.49
CA MET A 63 6.01 0.63 -15.18
C MET A 63 6.11 -0.47 -16.24
N LEU A 64 5.00 -0.81 -16.90
CA LEU A 64 4.93 -1.87 -17.92
C LEU A 64 5.16 -1.29 -19.32
N PHE A 65 4.39 -0.27 -19.68
CA PHE A 65 4.34 0.25 -21.06
C PHE A 65 5.12 1.56 -21.25
N ARG A 66 5.79 2.08 -20.20
CA ARG A 66 6.51 3.36 -20.23
C ARG A 66 5.62 4.56 -20.58
N GLU A 67 4.30 4.44 -20.36
CA GLU A 67 3.37 5.55 -20.53
C GLU A 67 3.69 6.71 -19.57
N PRO A 68 3.56 7.97 -20.02
CA PRO A 68 3.65 9.13 -19.14
C PRO A 68 2.41 9.20 -18.21
N GLY A 69 2.49 10.01 -17.15
CA GLY A 69 1.32 10.35 -16.32
C GLY A 69 1.44 10.02 -14.82
N TYR A 70 2.33 9.11 -14.43
CA TYR A 70 2.64 8.89 -13.02
C TYR A 70 3.92 9.64 -12.61
N ARG A 71 3.84 10.57 -11.64
CA ARG A 71 4.98 11.41 -11.18
C ARG A 71 5.12 11.50 -9.65
N ARG A 72 4.37 10.70 -8.89
CA ARG A 72 4.25 10.89 -7.42
C ARG A 72 5.27 10.08 -6.63
N HIS A 73 5.69 10.63 -5.49
CA HIS A 73 6.54 9.97 -4.50
C HIS A 73 5.72 8.94 -3.70
N MET A 74 5.59 7.75 -4.27
CA MET A 74 4.92 6.60 -3.66
C MET A 74 5.38 6.35 -2.22
N ILE A 75 6.69 6.38 -1.97
CA ILE A 75 7.29 6.10 -0.67
C ILE A 75 6.75 7.03 0.42
N ALA A 76 6.70 8.33 0.18
CA ALA A 76 6.26 9.32 1.17
C ALA A 76 4.84 9.08 1.68
N HIS A 77 3.94 8.52 0.85
CA HIS A 77 2.60 8.15 1.32
C HIS A 77 2.62 6.95 2.27
N HIS A 78 3.48 5.97 2.01
CA HIS A 78 3.59 4.79 2.86
C HIS A 78 4.34 5.06 4.15
N GLU A 79 5.27 6.03 4.15
CA GLU A 79 5.89 6.53 5.38
C GLU A 79 4.85 7.17 6.31
N ARG A 80 3.93 7.98 5.77
CA ARG A 80 2.83 8.54 6.58
C ARG A 80 1.94 7.44 7.15
N VAL A 81 1.63 6.41 6.37
CA VAL A 81 0.87 5.25 6.88
C VAL A 81 1.65 4.55 7.98
N GLN A 82 2.96 4.31 7.79
CA GLN A 82 3.84 3.71 8.80
C GLN A 82 3.86 4.52 10.11
N ASP A 83 3.86 5.85 10.03
CA ASP A 83 3.85 6.74 11.19
C ASP A 83 2.50 6.73 11.92
N LEU A 84 1.39 6.49 11.22
CA LEU A 84 0.04 6.37 11.80
C LEU A 84 -0.23 4.98 12.38
N GLN A 85 0.19 3.93 11.66
CA GLN A 85 0.07 2.53 12.06
C GLN A 85 1.30 1.77 11.56
N PRO A 86 2.10 1.17 12.45
CA PRO A 86 3.24 0.38 12.04
C PRO A 86 2.81 -0.76 11.11
N LEU A 87 3.24 -0.68 9.85
CA LEU A 87 3.15 -1.81 8.94
C LEU A 87 4.16 -2.86 9.38
N THR A 88 3.84 -4.10 9.07
CA THR A 88 4.66 -5.27 9.42
C THR A 88 5.00 -6.04 8.15
N ARG A 89 5.97 -6.95 8.24
CA ARG A 89 6.34 -7.83 7.13
C ARG A 89 5.14 -8.60 6.56
N ALA A 90 4.18 -8.97 7.41
CA ALA A 90 2.95 -9.65 7.00
C ALA A 90 2.11 -8.82 6.01
N HIS A 91 2.01 -7.50 6.21
CA HIS A 91 1.27 -6.62 5.30
C HIS A 91 1.87 -6.63 3.89
N PHE A 92 3.20 -6.53 3.78
CA PHE A 92 3.88 -6.56 2.47
C PHE A 92 3.80 -7.93 1.80
N GLN A 93 3.92 -9.02 2.58
CA GLN A 93 3.73 -10.38 2.07
C GLN A 93 2.31 -10.59 1.56
N ARG A 94 1.30 -10.10 2.29
CA ARG A 94 -0.11 -10.25 1.92
C ARG A 94 -0.47 -9.42 0.68
N TRP A 95 0.02 -8.19 0.61
CA TRP A 95 -0.10 -7.35 -0.60
C TRP A 95 0.50 -8.04 -1.83
N GLN A 96 1.72 -8.58 -1.70
CA GLN A 96 2.39 -9.29 -2.80
C GLN A 96 1.61 -10.54 -3.20
N ALA A 97 1.17 -11.34 -2.22
CA ALA A 97 0.42 -12.57 -2.47
C ALA A 97 -0.88 -12.29 -3.25
N HIS A 98 -1.65 -11.28 -2.84
CA HIS A 98 -2.88 -10.90 -3.54
C HIS A 98 -2.62 -10.42 -4.96
N PHE A 99 -1.55 -9.64 -5.18
CA PHE A 99 -1.19 -9.17 -6.52
C PHE A 99 -0.81 -10.34 -7.43
N LEU A 100 0.09 -11.21 -6.97
CA LEU A 100 0.55 -12.36 -7.74
C LEU A 100 -0.58 -13.35 -8.02
N PHE A 101 -1.46 -13.59 -7.05
CA PHE A 101 -2.63 -14.42 -7.25
C PHE A 101 -3.56 -13.83 -8.31
N THR A 102 -3.89 -12.54 -8.21
CA THR A 102 -4.78 -11.87 -9.18
C THR A 102 -4.22 -11.97 -10.59
N LEU A 103 -2.91 -11.77 -10.70
CA LEU A 103 -2.21 -11.85 -11.96
C LEU A 103 -2.23 -13.27 -12.54
N ASP A 104 -1.93 -14.29 -11.73
CA ASP A 104 -1.90 -15.68 -12.20
C ASP A 104 -3.29 -16.23 -12.53
N GLU A 105 -4.31 -15.83 -11.77
CA GLU A 105 -5.70 -16.21 -12.01
C GLU A 105 -6.21 -15.66 -13.36
N ARG A 106 -5.80 -14.44 -13.73
CA ARG A 106 -6.51 -13.67 -14.77
C ARG A 106 -5.68 -13.31 -16.00
N PHE A 107 -4.35 -13.25 -15.87
CA PHE A 107 -3.51 -12.63 -16.89
C PHE A 107 -2.32 -13.49 -17.30
N HIS A 108 -1.89 -13.40 -18.56
CA HIS A 108 -0.68 -14.08 -19.06
C HIS A 108 0.11 -13.18 -20.03
N GLY A 109 1.29 -13.66 -20.45
CA GLY A 109 2.17 -12.98 -21.40
C GLY A 109 3.34 -12.23 -20.74
N PRO A 110 4.25 -11.65 -21.55
CA PRO A 110 5.52 -11.12 -21.07
C PRO A 110 5.36 -9.96 -20.06
N GLU A 111 4.34 -9.12 -20.24
CA GLU A 111 4.07 -8.02 -19.31
C GLU A 111 3.44 -8.51 -18.01
N ALA A 112 2.72 -9.64 -18.01
CA ALA A 112 2.26 -10.26 -16.77
C ALA A 112 3.48 -10.76 -15.97
N GLU A 113 4.39 -11.49 -16.59
CA GLU A 113 5.62 -11.94 -15.91
C GLU A 113 6.45 -10.76 -15.39
N ARG A 114 6.54 -9.68 -16.17
CA ARG A 114 7.20 -8.44 -15.75
C ARG A 114 6.50 -7.80 -14.57
N ALA A 115 5.17 -7.72 -14.57
CA ALA A 115 4.38 -7.23 -13.45
C ALA A 115 4.63 -8.07 -12.18
N ALA A 116 4.70 -9.40 -12.31
CA ALA A 116 5.01 -10.31 -11.20
C ALA A 116 6.40 -10.04 -10.61
N ARG A 117 7.42 -9.88 -11.46
CA ARG A 117 8.78 -9.53 -11.01
C ARG A 117 8.80 -8.15 -10.33
N LEU A 118 8.11 -7.17 -10.92
CA LEU A 118 8.01 -5.81 -10.38
C LEU A 118 7.34 -5.79 -9.00
N ALA A 119 6.20 -6.46 -8.85
CA ALA A 119 5.46 -6.52 -7.59
C ALA A 119 6.32 -7.09 -6.45
N ARG A 120 7.06 -8.17 -6.70
CA ARG A 120 8.00 -8.75 -5.72
C ARG A 120 9.07 -7.76 -5.30
N ARG A 121 9.69 -7.07 -6.28
CA ARG A 121 10.72 -6.05 -5.98
C ARG A 121 10.16 -4.87 -5.21
N ILE A 122 8.98 -4.39 -5.57
CA ILE A 122 8.30 -3.28 -4.87
C ILE A 122 8.00 -3.68 -3.43
N ALA A 123 7.38 -4.83 -3.20
CA ALA A 123 7.05 -5.30 -1.86
C ALA A 123 8.30 -5.48 -0.99
N ALA A 124 9.35 -6.12 -1.53
CA ALA A 124 10.62 -6.30 -0.83
C ALA A 124 11.30 -4.97 -0.50
N HIS A 125 11.37 -4.04 -1.47
CA HIS A 125 11.95 -2.72 -1.28
C HIS A 125 11.19 -1.91 -0.24
N MET A 126 9.87 -1.89 -0.29
CA MET A 126 9.04 -1.15 0.66
C MET A 126 9.16 -1.72 2.08
N ALA A 127 9.18 -3.05 2.22
CA ALA A 127 9.41 -3.69 3.51
C ALA A 127 10.78 -3.34 4.07
N HIS A 128 11.84 -3.45 3.28
CA HIS A 128 13.20 -3.10 3.71
C HIS A 128 13.31 -1.61 4.07
N TRP A 129 12.77 -0.73 3.24
CA TRP A 129 12.80 0.71 3.50
C TRP A 129 12.08 1.07 4.80
N LEU A 130 10.82 0.66 4.95
CA LEU A 130 9.96 1.12 6.06
C LEU A 130 10.29 0.44 7.39
N LEU A 131 10.73 -0.82 7.35
CA LEU A 131 10.95 -1.62 8.56
C LEU A 131 12.40 -1.59 9.04
N GLU A 132 13.37 -1.30 8.16
CA GLU A 132 14.79 -1.41 8.48
C GLU A 132 15.53 -0.10 8.21
N GLU A 133 15.54 0.37 6.96
CA GLU A 133 16.41 1.50 6.56
C GLU A 133 15.96 2.84 7.15
N ARG A 134 14.66 3.17 7.05
CA ARG A 134 14.13 4.43 7.57
C ARG A 134 14.31 4.55 9.09
N PRO A 135 13.94 3.55 9.93
CA PRO A 135 14.19 3.60 11.37
C PRO A 135 15.68 3.80 11.71
N ARG A 136 16.59 3.10 11.02
CA ARG A 136 18.05 3.27 11.21
C ARG A 136 18.48 4.70 10.93
N ARG A 137 18.01 5.29 9.82
CA ARG A 137 18.34 6.68 9.46
C ARG A 137 17.79 7.70 10.44
N LEU A 138 16.56 7.52 10.91
CA LEU A 138 15.98 8.41 11.91
C LEU A 138 16.73 8.32 13.25
N ALA A 139 17.15 7.12 13.66
CA ALA A 139 17.98 6.94 14.85
C ALA A 139 19.36 7.62 14.71
N ALA A 140 20.03 7.47 13.56
CA ALA A 140 21.30 8.12 13.29
C ALA A 140 21.18 9.66 13.28
N ALA A 141 20.16 10.20 12.63
CA ALA A 141 19.90 11.65 12.63
C ALA A 141 19.58 12.20 14.03
N GLY A 142 18.87 11.43 14.85
CA GLY A 142 18.61 11.77 16.25
C GLY A 142 19.88 11.74 17.12
N ALA A 143 20.79 10.79 16.89
CA ALA A 143 22.07 10.72 17.60
C ALA A 143 23.00 11.89 17.26
N GLU A 144 23.07 12.29 15.99
CA GLU A 144 23.84 13.46 15.54
C GLU A 144 23.30 14.78 16.12
N ALA A 145 21.96 14.89 16.28
CA ALA A 145 21.33 16.06 16.89
C ALA A 145 21.55 16.18 18.41
N VAL A 146 21.95 15.09 19.08
CA VAL A 146 22.22 15.02 20.53
C VAL A 146 23.74 14.96 20.81
N GLY A 147 24.58 15.42 19.87
CA GLY A 147 26.02 15.59 20.08
C GLY A 147 26.35 16.32 21.38
N PRO A 148 27.53 16.09 21.99
CA PRO A 148 27.80 16.42 23.39
C PRO A 148 27.53 17.90 23.67
N SER A 149 26.46 18.18 24.41
CA SER A 149 26.20 19.48 25.01
C SER A 149 27.28 19.71 26.07
N LEU A 150 28.32 20.47 25.71
CA LEU A 150 29.14 21.18 26.68
C LEU A 150 28.29 22.38 27.13
N ASP A 151 27.88 22.33 28.40
CA ASP A 151 27.10 23.31 29.15
C ASP A 151 25.60 23.45 28.84
N ALA A 152 24.78 22.94 29.77
CA ALA A 152 23.47 23.51 30.07
C ALA A 152 23.04 23.17 31.52
N ALA A 153 23.01 24.19 32.37
CA ALA A 153 22.41 24.19 33.71
C ALA A 153 20.88 23.99 33.65
N PRO A 154 20.21 23.58 34.75
CA PRO A 154 18.80 23.17 34.70
C PRO A 154 17.84 24.37 34.71
N GLY A 155 16.79 24.27 33.87
CA GLY A 155 15.61 25.16 33.89
C GLY A 155 14.32 24.38 33.57
N PRO A 156 13.13 24.85 34.02
CA PRO A 156 12.08 23.93 34.47
C PRO A 156 10.89 23.69 33.51
N ASP A 157 10.24 22.56 33.82
CA ASP A 157 8.92 21.99 33.48
C ASP A 157 7.94 22.75 32.57
N SER A 158 7.35 22.02 31.61
CA SER A 158 6.13 22.41 30.89
C SER A 158 5.34 21.19 30.43
N SER A 159 4.49 20.72 31.32
CA SER A 159 3.39 19.82 31.05
C SER A 159 2.33 20.43 30.09
N ARG A 160 1.75 19.56 29.25
CA ARG A 160 0.43 19.60 28.56
C ARG A 160 0.46 19.79 27.04
N ILE A 161 0.00 18.77 26.30
CA ILE A 161 -0.93 18.94 25.16
C ILE A 161 -1.95 17.77 25.16
N ARG A 162 -3.24 18.15 25.05
CA ARG A 162 -4.44 17.30 25.10
C ARG A 162 -4.73 16.58 23.78
N ALA A 163 -5.31 15.39 23.87
CA ALA A 163 -5.91 14.63 22.78
C ALA A 163 -7.17 15.30 22.22
N ARG A 164 -7.41 15.15 20.90
CA ARG A 164 -8.70 15.46 20.26
C ARG A 164 -9.35 14.18 19.71
N SER A 165 -10.65 14.10 19.98
CA SER A 165 -11.58 13.00 19.73
C SER A 165 -11.85 12.78 18.23
N ARG A 166 -12.02 11.51 17.83
CA ARG A 166 -12.48 11.11 16.49
C ARG A 166 -14.01 11.19 16.43
N GLU A 167 -14.54 11.94 15.47
CA GLU A 167 -15.91 11.75 14.99
C GLU A 167 -15.90 10.71 13.85
N SER A 168 -16.87 9.79 13.92
CA SER A 168 -17.07 8.70 12.99
C SER A 168 -17.76 9.21 11.71
N VAL A 169 -17.09 9.06 10.57
CA VAL A 169 -17.67 9.29 9.24
C VAL A 169 -18.23 7.96 8.73
N SER A 170 -19.49 7.96 8.33
CA SER A 170 -20.17 6.84 7.66
C SER A 170 -19.95 6.93 6.15
N TYR A 171 -19.56 5.82 5.52
CA TYR A 171 -19.37 5.73 4.06
C TYR A 171 -20.61 5.10 3.39
N PRO A 172 -21.24 5.77 2.41
CA PRO A 172 -22.33 5.17 1.65
C PRO A 172 -21.81 4.33 0.47
N GLY A 173 -22.31 3.08 0.36
CA GLY A 173 -22.65 2.51 -0.97
C GLY A 173 -21.77 1.44 -1.61
N TRP A 174 -21.14 0.51 -0.88
CA TRP A 174 -20.62 -0.72 -1.49
C TRP A 174 -21.26 -1.97 -0.88
N PRO A 175 -21.73 -2.96 -1.67
CA PRO A 175 -22.35 -4.16 -1.13
C PRO A 175 -21.27 -5.04 -0.49
N VAL A 176 -21.16 -4.97 0.84
CA VAL A 176 -20.47 -6.00 1.63
C VAL A 176 -21.32 -7.26 1.50
N ARG A 177 -20.85 -8.25 0.74
CA ARG A 177 -21.49 -9.57 0.74
C ARG A 177 -21.18 -10.24 2.06
N SER A 178 -22.15 -10.19 2.98
CA SER A 178 -22.16 -11.02 4.17
C SER A 178 -22.27 -12.50 3.79
N ARG A 179 -21.29 -13.31 4.18
CA ARG A 179 -21.44 -14.72 4.59
C ARG A 179 -20.17 -15.26 5.22
#